data_AF-A0A3N6A9R9-F1
#
_entry.id   AF-A0A3N6A9R9-F1
#
_cell.length_a   1.000
_cell.length_b   1.000
_cell.length_c   1.000
_cell.angle_alpha   90.00
_cell.angle_beta   90.00
_cell.angle_gamma   90.00
#
_symmetry.space_group_name_H-M   'P 1'
#
loop_
_entity.id
_entity.type
_entity.pdbx_description
1 polymer ?
#
loop_
_entity_poly.entity_id
_entity_poly.type
_entity_poly.pdbx_seq_one_letter_code
_entity_poly.pdbx_strand_id
1 'polypeptide(L)' 'MTILIKGNGWIANIIWIILFAVGSAVVWIRTVDGAGVTQTFELKLVAFIVILSAFIIPFLFQMVWMIVNLKKGREN' A
#
# COMPACT_ATOMS: atom_id res chain seq x y z
N MET A 1 -23.84 5.44 4.60
CA MET A 1 -22.40 5.57 4.90
C MET A 1 -22.13 5.39 6.40
N THR A 2 -22.73 4.39 7.04
CA THR A 2 -22.51 4.08 8.48
C THR A 2 -22.22 2.59 8.69
N ILE A 3 -22.48 1.76 7.67
CA ILE A 3 -22.34 0.30 7.71
C ILE A 3 -20.86 -0.15 7.56
N LEU A 4 -19.99 0.68 6.98
CA LEU A 4 -18.56 0.34 6.77
C LEU A 4 -17.68 0.51 8.03
N ILE A 5 -18.21 1.11 9.12
CA ILE A 5 -17.41 1.53 10.27
C ILE A 5 -17.38 0.46 11.39
N LYS A 6 -18.24 -0.55 11.37
CA LYS A 6 -18.42 -1.44 12.52
C LYS A 6 -17.51 -2.69 12.60
N GLY A 7 -16.55 -2.89 11.68
CA GLY A 7 -15.63 -4.04 11.86
C GLY A 7 -14.53 -4.30 10.81
N ASN A 8 -14.61 -3.75 9.61
CA ASN A 8 -13.84 -4.32 8.48
C ASN A 8 -12.76 -3.40 7.88
N GLY A 9 -12.47 -2.23 8.48
CA GLY A 9 -11.42 -1.32 8.00
C GLY A 9 -10.01 -1.96 7.97
N TRP A 10 -9.78 -3.00 8.77
CA TRP A 10 -8.54 -3.75 8.81
C TRP A 10 -8.32 -4.67 7.59
N ILE A 11 -9.40 -5.10 6.93
CA ILE A 11 -9.31 -5.97 5.74
C ILE A 11 -8.64 -5.22 4.59
N ALA A 12 -8.93 -3.92 4.45
CA ALA A 12 -8.26 -3.07 3.47
C ALA A 12 -6.73 -3.05 3.69
N ASN A 13 -6.26 -2.95 4.94
CA ASN A 13 -4.83 -3.00 5.25
C ASN A 13 -4.20 -4.34 4.84
N ILE A 14 -4.88 -5.46 5.11
CA ILE A 14 -4.39 -6.79 4.72
C ILE A 14 -4.25 -6.87 3.19
N ILE A 15 -5.24 -6.38 2.44
CA ILE A 15 -5.19 -6.34 0.97
C ILE A 15 -3.99 -5.52 0.48
N TRP A 16 -3.78 -4.32 1.05
CA TRP A 16 -2.64 -3.48 0.68
C TRP A 16 -1.29 -4.13 1.00
N ILE A 17 -1.16 -4.79 2.16
CA ILE A 17 0.07 -5.51 2.53
C ILE A 17 0.35 -6.64 1.54
N ILE A 18 -0.67 -7.41 1.16
CA ILE A 18 -0.53 -8.51 0.17
C ILE A 18 -0.11 -7.94 -1.18
N LEU A 19 -0.75 -6.87 -1.67
CA LEU A 19 -0.39 -6.24 -2.94
C LEU A 19 1.05 -5.71 -2.92
N PHE A 20 1.49 -5.10 -1.81
CA PHE A 20 2.86 -4.63 -1.65
C PHE A 20 3.86 -5.79 -1.69
N ALA A 21 3.58 -6.89 -0.99
CA ALA A 21 4.44 -8.07 -0.96
C ALA A 21 4.54 -8.73 -2.34
N VAL A 22 3.41 -8.89 -3.04
CA VAL A 22 3.38 -9.45 -4.41
C VAL A 22 4.12 -8.53 -5.38
N GLY A 23 3.87 -7.22 -5.36
CA GLY A 23 4.58 -6.26 -6.20
C GLY A 23 6.09 -6.28 -5.96
N SER A 24 6.50 -6.39 -4.69
CA SER A 24 7.90 -6.51 -4.32
C SER A 24 8.53 -7.80 -4.84
N ALA A 25 7.84 -8.94 -4.72
CA ALA A 25 8.29 -10.21 -5.26
C ALA A 25 8.47 -10.15 -6.78
N VAL A 26 7.53 -9.51 -7.50
CA VAL A 26 7.62 -9.32 -8.96
C VAL A 26 8.86 -8.52 -9.36
N VAL A 27 9.18 -7.44 -8.64
CA VAL A 27 10.42 -6.67 -8.86
C VAL A 27 11.65 -7.51 -8.58
N TRP A 28 11.60 -8.35 -7.56
CA TRP A 28 12.74 -9.17 -7.16
C TRP A 28 13.07 -10.27 -8.17
N ILE A 29 12.07 -10.97 -8.69
CA ILE A 29 12.27 -12.13 -9.57
C ILE A 29 12.48 -11.77 -11.04
N ARG A 30 12.06 -10.57 -11.47
CA ARG A 30 12.21 -10.17 -12.89
C ARG A 30 13.67 -9.87 -13.25
N THR A 31 14.02 -10.19 -14.50
CA THR A 31 15.35 -9.95 -15.09
C THR A 31 15.36 -8.73 -16.02
N VAL A 32 14.21 -8.38 -16.60
CA VAL A 32 14.01 -7.21 -17.46
C VAL A 32 12.81 -6.41 -16.96
N ASP A 33 12.83 -5.11 -17.19
CA ASP A 33 11.74 -4.21 -16.82
C ASP A 33 10.78 -3.92 -17.96
N GLY A 34 9.78 -3.06 -17.71
CA GLY A 34 8.76 -2.70 -18.70
C GLY A 34 9.31 -1.92 -19.90
N ALA A 35 10.55 -1.41 -19.82
CA ALA A 35 11.25 -0.74 -20.92
C ALA A 35 12.23 -1.68 -21.64
N GLY A 36 12.30 -2.97 -21.26
CA GLY A 36 13.25 -3.94 -21.80
C GLY A 36 14.66 -3.80 -21.25
N VAL A 37 14.86 -3.00 -20.19
CA VAL A 37 16.16 -2.80 -19.56
C VAL A 37 16.43 -3.93 -18.56
N THR A 38 17.63 -4.51 -18.63
CA THR A 38 18.06 -5.53 -17.66
C THR A 38 18.13 -4.92 -16.26
N GLN A 39 17.47 -5.60 -15.32
CA GLN A 39 17.38 -5.16 -13.94
C GLN A 39 18.67 -5.51 -13.17
N THR A 40 19.51 -4.49 -12.93
CA THR A 40 20.64 -4.58 -12.01
C THR A 40 20.15 -4.53 -10.55
N PHE A 41 21.00 -4.89 -9.60
CA PHE A 41 20.66 -4.80 -8.18
C PHE A 41 20.24 -3.38 -7.76
N GLU A 42 20.97 -2.36 -8.23
CA GLU A 42 20.66 -0.95 -7.94
C GLU A 42 19.30 -0.52 -8.52
N LEU A 43 18.99 -0.92 -9.76
CA LEU A 43 17.71 -0.61 -10.40
C LEU A 43 16.52 -1.29 -9.68
N LYS A 44 16.73 -2.49 -9.10
CA LYS A 44 15.72 -3.14 -8.27
C LYS A 44 15.46 -2.37 -6.97
N LEU A 45 16.49 -1.81 -6.35
CA LEU A 45 16.32 -0.95 -5.16
C LEU A 45 15.55 0.32 -5.50
N VAL A 46 15.84 0.96 -6.63
CA VAL A 46 15.07 2.12 -7.11
C VAL A 46 13.60 1.72 -7.34
N ALA A 47 13.35 0.58 -7.98
CA ALA A 47 11.99 0.07 -8.17
C ALA A 47 11.26 -0.20 -6.85
N PHE A 48 11.95 -0.68 -5.81
CA PHE A 48 11.34 -0.82 -4.47
C PHE A 48 10.97 0.52 -3.85
N ILE A 49 11.81 1.55 -4.00
CA ILE A 49 11.49 2.90 -3.53
C ILE A 49 10.23 3.44 -4.23
N VAL A 50 10.10 3.18 -5.54
CA VAL A 50 8.91 3.58 -6.32
C VAL A 50 7.66 2.83 -5.85
N ILE A 51 7.74 1.52 -5.62
CA ILE A 51 6.60 0.76 -5.08
C ILE A 51 6.26 1.26 -3.68
N LEU A 52 7.25 1.48 -2.81
CA LEU A 52 7.03 1.98 -1.46
C LEU A 52 6.33 3.34 -1.47
N SER A 53 6.78 4.27 -2.31
CA SER A 53 6.18 5.61 -2.41
C SER A 53 4.74 5.57 -2.91
N ALA A 54 4.41 4.69 -3.86
CA ALA A 54 3.03 4.49 -4.29
C ALA A 54 2.11 4.00 -3.16
N PHE A 55 2.63 3.15 -2.26
CA PHE A 55 1.87 2.60 -1.13
C PHE A 55 1.76 3.55 0.08
N ILE A 56 2.50 4.66 0.11
CA ILE A 56 2.31 5.73 1.10
C ILE A 56 0.92 6.36 0.93
N ILE A 57 0.45 6.53 -0.30
CA ILE A 57 -0.84 7.17 -0.59
C ILE A 57 -2.03 6.49 0.11
N PRO A 58 -2.30 5.18 -0.11
CA PRO A 58 -3.41 4.50 0.56
C PRO A 58 -3.24 4.47 2.08
N PHE A 59 -2.01 4.37 2.58
CA PHE A 59 -1.73 4.46 4.01
C PHE A 59 -2.14 5.82 4.60
N LEU A 60 -1.79 6.93 3.94
CA LEU A 60 -2.18 8.27 4.37
C LEU A 60 -3.70 8.46 4.36
N PHE A 61 -4.38 8.01 3.30
CA PHE A 61 -5.85 8.06 3.23
C PHE A 61 -6.50 7.28 4.39
N GLN A 62 -5.98 6.09 4.69
CA GLN A 62 -6.46 5.27 5.80
C GLN A 62 -6.26 5.97 7.16
N MET A 63 -5.12 6.61 7.38
CA MET A 63 -4.82 7.35 8.60
C MET A 63 -5.78 8.52 8.82
N VAL A 64 -6.04 9.32 7.78
CA VAL A 64 -7.01 10.43 7.83
C VAL A 64 -8.41 9.91 8.16
N TRP A 65 -8.84 8.84 7.50
CA TRP A 65 -10.14 8.21 7.74
C TRP A 65 -10.29 7.72 9.19
N MET A 66 -9.24 7.10 9.74
CA MET A 66 -9.26 6.61 11.13
C MET A 66 -9.40 7.76 12.13
N ILE A 67 -8.65 8.85 11.94
CA ILE A 67 -8.70 10.03 12.82
C ILE A 67 -10.11 10.65 12.82
N VAL A 68 -10.73 10.80 11.66
CA VAL A 68 -12.09 11.37 11.53
C VAL A 68 -13.12 10.49 12.25
N ASN A 69 -13.05 9.17 12.08
CA ASN A 69 -14.00 8.26 12.71
C ASN A 69 -13.81 8.12 14.23
N LEU A 70 -12.56 8.16 14.72
CA LEU A 70 -12.28 8.16 16.15
C LEU A 70 -12.83 9.41 16.85
N LYS A 71 -12.79 10.59 16.20
CA LYS A 71 -13.38 11.82 16.73
C LYS A 71 -14.90 11.72 16.83
N LYS A 72 -15.56 11.26 15.77
CA LYS A 72 -17.02 11.11 15.73
C LYS A 72 -17.55 10.09 16.75
N GLY A 73 -16.77 9.06 17.07
CA GLY A 73 -17.12 8.08 18.11
C GLY A 73 -17.06 8.61 19.54
N ARG A 74 -16.44 9.78 19.79
CA ARG A 74 -16.32 10.41 21.12
C ARG A 74 -17.42 11.44 21.39
N GLU A 75 -18.05 11.98 20.34
CA GLU A 75 -19.13 12.97 20.43
C GLU A 75 -20.54 12.34 20.50
N ASN A 76 -20.66 11.02 20.31
CA ASN A 76 -21.90 10.26 20.56
C ASN A 76 -21.81 9.53 21.91
#